data_AF-A0A922S7X6-F1
#
_entry.id   AF-A0A922S7X6-F1
#
_cell.length_a   1.000
_cell.length_b   1.000
_cell.length_c   1.000
_cell.angle_alpha   90.00
_cell.angle_beta   90.00
_cell.angle_gamma   90.00
#
_symmetry.space_group_name_H-M   'P 1'
#
loop_
_entity.id
_entity.type
_entity.pdbx_description
1 polymer ?
#
loop_
_entity_poly.entity_id
_entity_poly.type
_entity_poly.pdbx_seq_one_letter_code
_entity_poly.pdbx_strand_id
1 'polypeptide(L)'
;MKSYCNVFVAVRNGYSCVPVALADGLDIKLGTAVTDIQYGGPGVTVKAVSTRNPSQPQTFKGDVVLCTLPLGVLKVAVANNGQNQQNFVKFDPPLPDWKVAAIKRLGYGNLNKVVLCFERTFWDPSANLFGHVGTTTASRGELFLFWNLYSAPVLLALVAGEAAAVMENVTDDVIVGRCIAVLKSIFGHAAVPQPKECVVTR
;
A
#
# COMPACT_ATOMS: atom_id res chain seq x y z
N MET A 1 1.85 20.88 -19.41
CA MET A 1 1.17 19.67 -18.90
C MET A 1 1.32 18.58 -19.96
N LYS A 2 2.17 17.57 -19.75
CA LYS A 2 2.30 16.47 -20.72
C LYS A 2 1.03 15.61 -20.60
N SER A 3 0.21 15.62 -21.65
CA SER A 3 -0.92 14.70 -21.76
C SER A 3 -0.38 13.32 -22.14
N TYR A 4 -0.67 12.29 -21.35
CA TYR A 4 -0.43 10.91 -21.76
C TYR A 4 -1.63 10.48 -22.62
N CYS A 5 -1.49 10.53 -23.95
CA CYS A 5 -2.58 10.29 -24.90
C CYS A 5 -2.84 8.80 -25.23
N ASN A 6 -2.54 7.87 -24.32
CA ASN A 6 -2.59 6.43 -24.61
C ASN A 6 -3.51 5.66 -23.66
N VAL A 7 -3.84 4.43 -24.07
CA VAL A 7 -4.62 3.46 -23.29
C VAL A 7 -3.89 3.07 -22.01
N PHE A 8 -4.62 2.90 -20.91
CA PHE A 8 -4.08 2.36 -19.67
C PHE A 8 -3.67 0.89 -19.83
N VAL A 9 -2.48 0.54 -19.35
CA VAL A 9 -1.94 -0.83 -19.43
C VAL A 9 -1.61 -1.39 -18.04
N ALA A 10 -1.78 -2.70 -17.88
CA ALA A 10 -1.36 -3.43 -16.69
C ALA A 10 -0.05 -4.21 -16.96
N VAL A 11 0.84 -4.26 -15.97
CA VAL A 11 2.11 -5.01 -16.04
C VAL A 11 1.85 -6.47 -15.68
N ARG A 12 1.73 -7.33 -16.70
CA ARG A 12 1.28 -8.73 -16.54
C ARG A 12 2.24 -9.64 -15.78
N ASN A 13 3.53 -9.34 -15.78
CA ASN A 13 4.56 -10.09 -15.05
C ASN A 13 4.83 -9.52 -13.65
N GLY A 14 3.95 -8.66 -13.13
CA GLY A 14 4.09 -8.01 -11.83
C GLY A 14 4.95 -6.75 -11.90
N TYR A 15 4.44 -5.66 -11.31
CA TYR A 15 5.13 -4.37 -11.36
C TYR A 15 6.46 -4.37 -10.58
N SER A 16 6.71 -5.34 -9.71
CA SER A 16 7.96 -5.47 -8.96
C SER A 16 9.20 -5.62 -9.85
N CYS A 17 9.05 -6.07 -11.10
CA CYS A 17 10.17 -6.16 -12.04
C CYS A 17 10.89 -4.81 -12.25
N VAL A 18 10.17 -3.69 -12.15
CA VAL A 18 10.73 -2.35 -12.32
C VAL A 18 11.66 -1.96 -11.17
N PRO A 19 11.21 -1.87 -9.90
CA PRO A 19 12.09 -1.51 -8.80
C PRO A 19 13.20 -2.53 -8.55
N VAL A 20 12.97 -3.83 -8.84
CA VAL A 20 14.03 -4.84 -8.76
C VAL A 20 15.13 -4.57 -9.77
N ALA A 21 14.79 -4.26 -11.03
CA ALA A 21 15.78 -3.92 -12.04
C ALA A 21 16.52 -2.61 -11.71
N LEU A 22 15.81 -1.61 -11.18
CA LEU A 22 16.42 -0.33 -10.77
C LEU A 22 17.33 -0.44 -9.55
N ALA A 23 17.17 -1.49 -8.74
CA ALA A 23 17.99 -1.75 -7.56
C ALA A 23 19.35 -2.37 -7.88
N ASP A 24 19.55 -2.86 -9.11
CA ASP A 24 20.77 -3.54 -9.51
C ASP A 24 22.01 -2.63 -9.39
N GLY A 25 23.07 -3.16 -8.78
CA GLY A 25 24.30 -2.41 -8.49
C GLY A 25 24.21 -1.33 -7.40
N LEU A 26 23.07 -1.15 -6.73
CA LEU A 26 22.91 -0.15 -5.66
C LEU A 26 23.18 -0.74 -4.27
N ASP A 27 23.74 0.07 -3.38
CA ASP A 27 23.89 -0.29 -1.97
C ASP A 27 22.57 -0.06 -1.19
N ILE A 28 21.76 -1.11 -1.05
CA ILE A 28 20.45 -1.04 -0.39
C ILE A 28 20.49 -1.79 0.94
N LYS A 29 20.19 -1.08 2.04
CA LYS A 29 20.08 -1.66 3.38
C LYS A 29 18.62 -2.01 3.71
N LEU A 30 18.23 -3.25 3.45
CA LEU A 30 16.91 -3.78 3.83
C LEU A 30 16.86 -4.09 5.34
N GLY A 31 15.67 -3.98 5.93
CA GLY A 31 15.48 -4.23 7.37
C GLY A 31 16.13 -3.15 8.25
N THR A 32 16.35 -1.95 7.72
CA THR A 32 16.94 -0.80 8.42
C THR A 32 15.90 0.32 8.48
N ALA A 33 15.25 0.48 9.64
CA ALA A 33 14.21 1.49 9.84
C ALA A 33 14.83 2.78 10.40
N VAL A 34 14.77 3.87 9.62
CA VAL A 34 15.27 5.19 10.05
C VAL A 34 14.44 5.71 11.23
N THR A 35 15.11 6.23 12.26
CA THR A 35 14.48 6.80 13.46
C THR A 35 14.76 8.29 13.59
N ASP A 36 15.94 8.76 13.17
CA ASP A 36 16.35 10.15 13.33
C ASP A 36 17.12 10.63 12.10
N ILE A 37 16.82 11.85 11.65
CA ILE A 37 17.51 12.54 10.57
C ILE A 37 18.01 13.88 11.12
N GLN A 38 19.33 13.96 11.30
CA GLN A 38 20.01 15.17 11.77
C GLN A 38 20.62 15.92 10.59
N TYR A 39 20.33 17.22 10.46
CA TYR A 39 20.76 18.07 9.36
C TYR A 39 21.05 19.52 9.82
N GLY A 40 21.48 20.39 8.90
CA GLY A 40 21.75 21.82 9.20
C GLY A 40 23.17 22.13 9.68
N GLY A 41 24.02 21.12 9.85
CA GLY A 41 25.46 21.25 10.02
C GLY A 41 26.23 21.09 8.69
N PRO A 42 27.55 20.84 8.72
CA PRO A 42 28.37 20.61 7.52
C PRO A 42 28.05 19.30 6.77
N GLY A 43 27.05 18.54 7.23
CA GLY A 43 26.56 17.31 6.61
C GLY A 43 25.30 16.80 7.32
N VAL A 44 24.96 15.54 7.08
CA VAL A 44 23.79 14.86 7.65
C VAL A 44 24.21 13.63 8.44
N THR A 45 23.45 13.31 9.49
CA THR A 45 23.56 12.05 10.23
C THR A 45 22.20 11.38 10.32
N VAL A 46 22.11 10.14 9.86
CA VAL A 46 20.89 9.34 9.88
C VAL A 46 21.06 8.19 10.87
N LYS A 47 20.18 8.09 11.85
CA LYS A 47 20.11 6.96 12.77
C LYS A 47 19.01 6.02 12.33
N ALA A 48 19.27 4.73 12.45
CA ALA A 48 18.32 3.70 12.11
C ALA A 48 18.45 2.50 13.07
N VAL A 49 17.40 1.68 13.15
CA VAL A 49 17.41 0.43 13.90
C VAL A 49 17.20 -0.75 12.96
N SER A 50 17.88 -1.86 13.24
CA SER A 50 17.63 -3.10 12.50
C SER A 50 16.29 -3.69 12.94
N THR A 51 15.43 -4.01 11.98
CA THR A 51 14.15 -4.68 12.28
C THR A 51 14.34 -6.09 12.84
N ARG A 52 15.52 -6.68 12.63
CA ARG A 52 15.90 -8.00 13.15
C ARG A 52 16.60 -7.94 14.50
N ASN A 53 17.30 -6.84 14.79
CA ASN A 53 17.99 -6.62 16.05
C ASN A 53 17.83 -5.15 16.51
N PRO A 54 16.69 -4.81 17.13
CA PRO A 54 16.37 -3.43 17.51
C PRO A 54 17.34 -2.82 18.54
N SER A 55 18.08 -3.67 19.27
CA SER A 55 18.99 -3.26 20.35
C SER A 55 20.29 -2.61 19.86
N GLN A 56 20.58 -2.67 18.55
CA GLN A 56 21.80 -2.10 17.97
C GLN A 56 21.46 -0.99 16.96
N PRO A 57 21.47 0.28 17.39
CA PRO A 57 21.26 1.40 16.47
C PRO A 57 22.45 1.53 15.50
N GLN A 58 22.13 1.76 14.23
CA GLN A 58 23.07 2.03 13.16
C GLN A 58 23.12 3.54 12.89
N THR A 59 24.30 4.06 12.55
CA THR A 59 24.49 5.48 12.20
C THR A 59 25.13 5.58 10.82
N PHE A 60 24.54 6.40 9.97
CA PHE A 60 25.03 6.72 8.63
C PHE A 60 25.35 8.22 8.57
N LYS A 61 26.50 8.57 8.00
CA LYS A 61 26.92 9.96 7.78
C LYS A 61 27.06 10.21 6.28
N GLY A 62 26.76 11.42 5.85
CA GLY A 62 26.95 11.85 4.46
C GLY A 62 26.79 13.36 4.33
N ASP A 63 26.94 13.88 3.12
CA ASP A 63 26.81 15.31 2.85
C ASP A 63 25.35 15.75 2.70
N VAL A 64 24.51 14.87 2.16
CA VAL A 64 23.09 15.15 1.83
C VAL A 64 22.20 13.95 2.17
N VAL A 65 20.96 14.21 2.58
CA VAL A 65 19.90 13.20 2.72
C VAL A 65 18.78 13.45 1.72
N LEU A 66 18.43 12.42 0.95
CA LEU A 66 17.22 12.41 0.11
C LEU A 66 16.11 11.66 0.84
N CYS A 67 15.13 12.40 1.37
CA CYS A 67 14.00 11.81 2.08
C CYS A 67 12.87 11.42 1.11
N THR A 68 12.66 10.11 0.94
CA THR A 68 11.56 9.53 0.14
C THR A 68 10.50 8.84 1.01
N LEU A 69 10.38 9.25 2.28
CA LEU A 69 9.36 8.71 3.17
C LEU A 69 7.95 8.98 2.60
N PRO A 70 7.03 8.01 2.66
CA PRO A 70 5.64 8.24 2.28
C PRO A 70 5.01 9.39 3.08
N LEU A 71 4.09 10.12 2.46
CA LEU A 71 3.44 11.26 3.11
C LEU A 71 2.71 10.85 4.41
N GLY A 72 2.13 9.65 4.49
CA GLY A 72 1.54 9.12 5.73
C GLY A 72 2.55 9.01 6.89
N VAL A 73 3.78 8.60 6.61
CA VAL A 73 4.87 8.55 7.62
C VAL A 73 5.29 9.95 8.02
N LEU A 74 5.38 10.88 7.06
CA LEU A 74 5.69 12.29 7.36
C LEU A 74 4.59 12.97 8.19
N LYS A 75 3.31 12.62 7.97
CA LYS A 75 2.19 13.12 8.78
C LYS A 75 2.32 12.70 10.24
N VAL A 76 2.70 11.44 10.49
CA VAL A 76 3.01 10.92 11.83
C VAL A 76 4.21 11.67 12.42
N ALA A 77 5.30 11.84 11.65
CA ALA A 77 6.50 12.54 12.10
C ALA A 77 6.26 13.99 12.54
N VAL A 78 5.33 14.72 11.89
CA VAL A 78 4.99 16.11 12.23
C VAL A 78 3.77 16.25 13.15
N ALA A 79 3.12 15.14 13.50
CA ALA A 79 2.02 15.14 14.46
C ALA A 79 2.61 15.35 15.88
N ASN A 80 2.08 16.35 16.60
CA ASN A 80 2.40 16.65 18.00
C ASN A 80 3.90 16.72 18.37
N ASN A 81 4.77 17.23 17.48
CA ASN A 81 6.23 17.33 17.73
C ASN A 81 6.86 16.01 18.24
N GLY A 82 6.31 14.85 17.88
CA GLY A 82 6.80 13.55 18.34
C GLY A 82 6.51 13.23 19.81
N GLN A 83 5.73 14.05 20.53
CA GLN A 83 5.28 13.75 21.89
C GLN A 83 4.08 12.79 21.81
N ASN A 84 4.26 11.56 22.30
CA ASN A 84 3.26 10.50 22.47
C ASN A 84 3.00 9.55 21.30
N GLN A 85 3.84 9.51 20.26
CA GLN A 85 3.79 8.43 19.26
C GLN A 85 5.07 7.60 19.29
N GLN A 86 4.93 6.28 19.37
CA GLN A 86 6.04 5.35 19.13
C GLN A 86 6.21 5.16 17.62
N ASN A 87 7.44 4.85 17.16
CA ASN A 87 7.75 4.52 15.76
C ASN A 87 7.52 5.66 14.75
N PHE A 88 8.12 6.83 14.98
CA PHE A 88 8.17 7.93 14.00
C PHE A 88 9.61 8.31 13.67
N VAL A 89 9.77 9.03 12.56
CA VAL A 89 11.06 9.60 12.16
C VAL A 89 11.19 11.01 12.72
N LYS A 90 12.18 11.24 13.58
CA LYS A 90 12.50 12.56 14.11
C LYS A 90 13.38 13.34 13.12
N PHE A 91 13.05 14.61 12.92
CA PHE A 91 13.88 15.58 12.20
C PHE A 91 14.54 16.54 13.19
N ASP A 92 15.86 16.72 13.08
CA ASP A 92 16.66 17.56 13.97
C ASP A 92 17.66 18.43 13.18
N PRO A 93 17.47 19.75 13.06
CA PRO A 93 16.38 20.53 13.65
C PRO A 93 15.01 20.13 13.07
N PRO A 94 13.89 20.52 13.71
CA PRO A 94 12.56 20.26 13.17
C PRO A 94 12.37 20.80 11.74
N LEU A 95 11.46 20.18 10.99
CA LEU A 95 11.08 20.69 9.66
C LEU A 95 10.48 22.10 9.79
N PRO A 96 10.78 23.01 8.85
CA PRO A 96 10.28 24.38 8.92
C PRO A 96 8.75 24.44 8.77
N ASP A 97 8.13 25.46 9.36
CA ASP A 97 6.66 25.59 9.45
C ASP A 97 5.95 25.48 8.11
N TRP A 98 6.52 26.06 7.04
CA TRP A 98 5.93 25.98 5.70
C TRP A 98 5.85 24.54 5.18
N LYS A 99 6.82 23.69 5.54
CA LYS A 99 6.85 22.27 5.15
C LYS A 99 5.86 21.47 5.98
N VAL A 100 5.82 21.71 7.29
CA VAL A 100 4.85 21.08 8.20
C VAL A 100 3.42 21.42 7.78
N ALA A 101 3.15 22.70 7.47
CA ALA A 101 1.83 23.14 7.02
C ALA A 101 1.42 22.47 5.71
N ALA A 102 2.35 22.28 4.76
CA ALA A 102 2.08 21.52 3.54
C ALA A 102 1.76 20.04 3.81
N ILE A 103 2.54 19.37 4.67
CA ILE A 103 2.32 17.97 5.06
C ILE A 103 0.95 17.80 5.72
N LYS A 104 0.54 18.73 6.58
CA LYS A 104 -0.76 18.70 7.25
C LYS A 104 -1.92 18.85 6.26
N ARG A 105 -1.83 19.79 5.32
CA ARG A 105 -2.91 20.07 4.35
C ARG A 105 -3.12 18.99 3.28
N LEU A 106 -2.05 18.31 2.84
CA LEU A 106 -2.17 17.29 1.79
C LEU A 106 -2.94 16.06 2.28
N GLY A 107 -3.90 15.56 1.51
CA GLY A 107 -4.55 14.28 1.79
C GLY A 107 -3.63 13.09 1.51
N TYR A 108 -3.72 12.03 2.32
CA TYR A 108 -3.09 10.74 2.04
C TYR A 108 -4.17 9.67 2.11
N GLY A 109 -4.61 9.21 0.94
CA GLY A 109 -5.75 8.30 0.81
C GLY A 109 -5.40 6.86 1.14
N ASN A 110 -6.42 6.01 1.11
CA ASN A 110 -6.31 4.59 1.38
C ASN A 110 -7.18 3.76 0.41
N LEU A 111 -6.65 2.63 -0.04
CA LEU A 111 -7.28 1.68 -0.96
C LEU A 111 -6.63 0.32 -0.75
N ASN A 112 -7.45 -0.70 -0.49
CA ASN A 112 -6.98 -2.07 -0.31
C ASN A 112 -7.41 -3.00 -1.44
N LYS A 113 -6.66 -4.10 -1.60
CA LYS A 113 -6.88 -5.14 -2.60
C LYS A 113 -7.00 -6.49 -1.92
N VAL A 114 -7.89 -7.32 -2.45
CA VAL A 114 -8.00 -8.74 -2.11
C VAL A 114 -7.63 -9.55 -3.34
N VAL A 115 -6.52 -10.28 -3.27
CA VAL A 115 -6.07 -11.22 -4.30
C VAL A 115 -6.69 -12.58 -4.02
N LEU A 116 -7.35 -13.16 -5.01
CA LEU A 116 -8.01 -14.47 -4.94
C LEU A 116 -7.48 -15.35 -6.06
N CYS A 117 -6.70 -16.38 -5.72
CA CYS A 117 -6.17 -17.35 -6.67
C CYS A 117 -7.04 -18.59 -6.68
N PHE A 118 -7.57 -18.97 -7.85
CA PHE A 118 -8.44 -20.13 -8.01
C PHE A 118 -7.76 -21.26 -8.79
N GLU A 119 -8.37 -22.45 -8.79
CA GLU A 119 -7.89 -23.57 -9.61
C GLU A 119 -8.29 -23.45 -11.09
N ARG A 120 -9.40 -22.75 -11.36
CA ARG A 120 -9.93 -22.54 -12.71
C ARG A 120 -10.64 -21.20 -12.81
N THR A 121 -10.72 -20.69 -14.02
CA THR A 121 -11.53 -19.50 -14.36
C THR A 121 -13.02 -19.88 -14.39
N PHE A 122 -13.85 -19.08 -13.71
CA PHE A 122 -15.32 -19.22 -13.72
C PHE A 122 -16.06 -17.93 -14.11
N TRP A 123 -15.31 -16.87 -14.45
CA TRP A 123 -15.79 -15.60 -14.95
C TRP A 123 -15.57 -15.50 -16.47
N ASP A 124 -16.08 -14.44 -17.10
CA ASP A 124 -15.83 -14.17 -18.52
C ASP A 124 -14.36 -13.76 -18.73
N PRO A 125 -13.56 -14.56 -19.47
CA PRO A 125 -12.15 -14.26 -19.70
C PRO A 125 -11.93 -13.04 -20.62
N SER A 126 -12.94 -12.59 -21.37
CA SER A 126 -12.87 -11.41 -22.23
C SER A 126 -13.09 -10.09 -21.46
N ALA A 127 -13.69 -10.17 -20.27
CA ALA A 127 -13.91 -9.03 -19.40
C ALA A 127 -12.69 -8.81 -18.48
N ASN A 128 -12.06 -7.64 -18.58
CA ASN A 128 -10.96 -7.25 -17.69
C ASN A 128 -11.44 -6.84 -16.29
N LEU A 129 -12.71 -6.42 -16.16
CA LEU A 129 -13.29 -5.95 -14.91
C LEU A 129 -14.80 -6.12 -14.88
N PHE A 130 -15.35 -6.29 -13.69
CA PHE A 130 -16.79 -6.25 -13.43
C PHE A 130 -17.07 -5.63 -12.06
N GLY A 131 -18.22 -4.98 -11.93
CA GLY A 131 -18.62 -4.25 -10.72
C GLY A 131 -19.60 -5.03 -9.84
N HIS A 132 -19.59 -4.71 -8.56
CA HIS A 132 -20.59 -5.11 -7.57
C HIS A 132 -21.15 -3.84 -6.92
N VAL A 133 -22.47 -3.67 -6.97
CA VAL A 133 -23.13 -2.50 -6.40
C VAL A 133 -23.49 -2.81 -4.95
N GLY A 134 -22.82 -2.12 -4.02
CA GLY A 134 -23.12 -2.23 -2.59
C GLY A 134 -24.55 -1.83 -2.26
N THR A 135 -25.10 -2.40 -1.19
CA THR A 135 -26.49 -2.19 -0.77
C THR A 135 -26.73 -0.84 -0.08
N THR A 136 -25.68 -0.20 0.43
CA THR A 136 -25.78 1.08 1.15
C THR A 136 -24.70 2.05 0.68
N THR A 137 -24.93 3.35 0.87
CA THR A 137 -23.91 4.38 0.61
C THR A 137 -22.65 4.16 1.45
N ALA A 138 -22.79 3.68 2.68
CA ALA A 138 -21.65 3.43 3.57
C ALA A 138 -20.77 2.27 3.07
N SER A 139 -21.37 1.21 2.52
CA SER A 139 -20.66 0.05 1.97
C SER A 139 -20.34 0.14 0.48
N ARG A 140 -20.56 1.30 -0.16
CA ARG A 140 -20.39 1.46 -1.63
C ARG A 140 -18.98 1.17 -2.14
N GLY A 141 -17.98 1.28 -1.27
CA GLY A 141 -16.57 0.99 -1.59
C GLY A 141 -16.12 -0.40 -1.19
N GLU A 142 -16.99 -1.21 -0.57
CA GLU A 142 -16.69 -2.56 -0.13
C GLU A 142 -16.82 -3.54 -1.30
N LEU A 143 -15.69 -4.09 -1.77
CA LEU A 143 -15.64 -5.13 -2.81
C LEU A 143 -16.41 -4.71 -4.08
N PHE A 144 -16.32 -3.43 -4.43
CA PHE A 144 -17.18 -2.81 -5.45
C PHE A 144 -16.72 -3.10 -6.89
N LEU A 145 -15.46 -3.51 -7.06
CA LEU A 145 -14.85 -3.75 -8.37
C LEU A 145 -13.92 -4.95 -8.30
N PHE A 146 -14.04 -5.83 -9.30
CA PHE A 146 -13.18 -6.98 -9.49
C PHE A 146 -12.42 -6.85 -10.80
N TRP A 147 -11.13 -7.19 -10.78
CA TRP A 147 -10.24 -7.17 -11.94
C TRP A 147 -9.75 -8.57 -12.28
N ASN A 148 -9.76 -8.87 -13.58
CA ASN A 148 -9.20 -10.04 -14.22
C ASN A 148 -8.12 -9.56 -15.21
N LEU A 149 -6.87 -9.45 -14.77
CA LEU A 149 -5.79 -8.83 -15.56
C LEU A 149 -4.62 -9.79 -15.84
N TYR A 150 -4.63 -10.97 -15.22
CA TYR A 150 -3.58 -11.97 -15.34
C TYR A 150 -4.05 -13.14 -16.20
N SER A 151 -3.09 -13.84 -16.82
CA SER A 151 -3.39 -15.08 -17.56
C SER A 151 -3.70 -16.26 -16.63
N ALA A 152 -3.24 -16.19 -15.38
CA ALA A 152 -3.60 -17.15 -14.33
C ALA A 152 -5.03 -16.86 -13.79
N PRO A 153 -5.72 -17.87 -13.24
CA PRO A 153 -7.07 -17.71 -12.66
C PRO A 153 -7.03 -16.91 -11.35
N VAL A 154 -6.81 -15.60 -11.46
CA VAL A 154 -6.68 -14.67 -10.34
C VAL A 154 -7.68 -13.53 -10.50
N LEU A 155 -8.48 -13.30 -9.46
CA LEU A 155 -9.29 -12.09 -9.32
C LEU A 155 -8.70 -11.16 -8.27
N LEU A 156 -8.80 -9.86 -8.55
CA LEU A 156 -8.44 -8.79 -7.64
C LEU A 156 -9.70 -8.01 -7.26
N ALA A 157 -10.15 -8.08 -6.02
CA ALA A 157 -11.24 -7.23 -5.52
C ALA A 157 -10.68 -5.94 -4.92
N LEU A 158 -11.38 -4.81 -5.12
CA LEU A 158 -10.99 -3.51 -4.59
C LEU A 158 -11.86 -3.10 -3.40
N VAL A 159 -11.21 -2.49 -2.41
CA VAL A 159 -11.85 -1.87 -1.25
C VAL A 159 -11.42 -0.41 -1.20
N ALA A 160 -12.38 0.51 -1.23
CA ALA A 160 -12.14 1.95 -1.37
C ALA A 160 -12.96 2.79 -0.40
N GLY A 161 -12.59 4.06 -0.27
CA GLY A 161 -13.32 5.04 0.56
C GLY A 161 -13.34 4.65 2.04
N GLU A 162 -14.45 4.92 2.71
CA GLU A 162 -14.63 4.60 4.14
C GLU A 162 -14.49 3.10 4.43
N ALA A 163 -14.90 2.24 3.49
CA ALA A 163 -14.80 0.80 3.62
C ALA A 163 -13.35 0.31 3.73
N ALA A 164 -12.37 1.01 3.13
CA ALA A 164 -10.96 0.60 3.19
C ALA A 164 -10.43 0.62 4.65
N ALA A 165 -10.70 1.70 5.39
CA ALA A 165 -10.28 1.84 6.78
C ALA A 165 -11.04 0.89 7.73
N VAL A 166 -12.34 0.66 7.48
CA VAL A 166 -13.12 -0.30 8.27
C VAL A 166 -12.60 -1.72 8.06
N MET A 167 -12.31 -2.08 6.80
CA MET A 167 -11.93 -3.44 6.42
C MET A 167 -10.54 -3.85 6.93
N GLU A 168 -9.63 -2.91 7.20
CA GLU A 168 -8.33 -3.21 7.82
C GLU A 168 -8.46 -3.87 9.20
N ASN A 169 -9.54 -3.55 9.93
CA ASN A 169 -9.83 -4.09 11.26
C ASN A 169 -10.61 -5.43 11.21
N VAL A 170 -10.87 -5.94 10.01
CA VAL A 170 -11.55 -7.23 9.79
C VAL A 170 -10.51 -8.29 9.44
N THR A 171 -10.74 -9.54 9.86
CA THR A 171 -9.82 -10.65 9.55
C THR A 171 -9.88 -11.05 8.08
N ASP A 172 -8.78 -11.60 7.57
CA ASP A 172 -8.66 -12.02 6.16
C ASP A 172 -9.74 -13.04 5.79
N ASP A 173 -9.99 -14.04 6.63
CA ASP A 173 -11.01 -15.07 6.39
C ASP A 173 -12.41 -14.48 6.20
N VAL A 174 -12.76 -13.45 6.97
CA VAL A 174 -14.06 -12.77 6.87
C VAL A 174 -14.13 -11.96 5.57
N ILE A 175 -13.05 -11.26 5.21
CA ILE A 175 -12.98 -10.47 3.96
C ILE A 175 -13.08 -11.39 2.74
N VAL A 176 -12.33 -12.49 2.74
CA VAL A 176 -12.36 -13.50 1.68
C VAL A 176 -13.74 -14.16 1.62
N GLY A 177 -14.34 -14.50 2.76
CA GLY A 177 -15.70 -15.02 2.82
C GLY A 177 -16.73 -14.09 2.18
N ARG A 178 -16.64 -12.77 2.44
CA ARG A 178 -17.47 -11.76 1.78
C ARG A 178 -17.22 -11.68 0.28
N CYS A 179 -15.96 -11.76 -0.17
CA CYS A 179 -15.64 -11.83 -1.60
C CYS A 179 -16.29 -13.02 -2.27
N ILE A 180 -16.18 -14.21 -1.67
CA ILE A 180 -16.77 -15.44 -2.21
C ILE A 180 -18.30 -15.35 -2.22
N ALA A 181 -18.93 -14.74 -1.21
CA ALA A 181 -20.37 -14.50 -1.20
C ALA A 181 -20.82 -13.60 -2.37
N VAL A 182 -20.10 -12.50 -2.62
CA VAL A 182 -20.35 -11.61 -3.77
C VAL A 182 -20.15 -12.35 -5.10
N LEU A 183 -19.07 -13.12 -5.23
CA LEU A 183 -18.83 -13.89 -6.47
C LEU A 183 -19.92 -14.95 -6.69
N LYS A 184 -20.40 -15.61 -5.64
CA LYS A 184 -21.49 -16.60 -5.72
C LYS A 184 -22.83 -15.97 -6.09
N SER A 185 -23.10 -14.71 -5.70
CA SER A 185 -24.31 -14.02 -6.10
C SER A 185 -24.29 -13.61 -7.58
N ILE A 186 -23.10 -13.38 -8.15
CA ILE A 186 -22.92 -13.01 -9.56
C ILE A 186 -22.88 -14.26 -10.47
N PHE A 187 -22.06 -15.26 -10.13
CA PHE A 187 -21.77 -16.40 -11.01
C PHE A 187 -22.49 -17.70 -10.62
N GLY A 188 -23.22 -17.70 -9.50
CA GLY A 188 -23.93 -18.87 -8.99
C GLY A 188 -23.08 -19.75 -8.05
N HIS A 189 -23.77 -20.38 -7.09
CA HIS A 189 -23.11 -21.07 -5.96
C HIS A 189 -22.26 -22.27 -6.38
N ALA A 190 -22.69 -23.03 -7.39
CA ALA A 190 -21.98 -24.21 -7.87
C ALA A 190 -20.74 -23.87 -8.71
N ALA A 191 -20.69 -22.67 -9.30
CA ALA A 191 -19.63 -22.27 -10.21
C ALA A 191 -18.35 -21.84 -9.48
N VAL A 192 -18.50 -21.16 -8.34
CA VAL A 192 -17.40 -20.51 -7.59
C VAL A 192 -16.72 -21.49 -6.63
N PRO A 193 -15.49 -21.95 -6.92
CA PRO A 193 -14.73 -22.80 -6.02
C PRO A 193 -14.14 -21.98 -4.86
N GLN A 194 -13.61 -22.66 -3.85
CA GLN A 194 -12.77 -22.00 -2.85
C GLN A 194 -11.45 -21.54 -3.49
N PRO A 195 -10.92 -20.37 -3.09
CA PRO A 195 -9.59 -19.95 -3.52
C PRO A 195 -8.54 -20.89 -2.93
N LYS A 196 -7.48 -21.14 -3.68
CA LYS A 196 -6.30 -21.89 -3.23
C LYS A 196 -5.40 -21.03 -2.36
N GLU A 197 -5.27 -19.76 -2.73
CA GLU A 197 -4.45 -18.76 -2.04
C GLU A 197 -5.20 -17.42 -2.03
N CYS A 198 -4.99 -16.66 -0.95
CA CYS A 198 -5.56 -15.34 -0.81
C CYS A 198 -4.58 -14.37 -0.12
N VAL A 199 -4.61 -13.11 -0.53
CA VAL A 199 -3.82 -12.03 0.08
C VAL A 199 -4.70 -10.80 0.23
N VAL A 200 -4.72 -10.19 1.41
CA VAL A 200 -5.44 -8.95 1.70
C VAL A 200 -4.43 -7.86 2.07
N THR A 201 -4.47 -6.70 1.40
CA THR A 201 -3.63 -5.55 1.77
C THR A 201 -4.25 -4.72 2.89
N ARG A 202 -3.40 -4.02 3.66
CA ARG A 202 -3.73 -3.05 4.72
C ARG A 202 -2.71 -1.92 4.71
#